data_AF-A0A7J9DG08-F1
#
_entry.id   AF-A0A7J9DG08-F1
#
_cell.length_a   1.000
_cell.length_b   1.000
_cell.length_c   1.000
_cell.angle_alpha   90.00
_cell.angle_beta   90.00
_cell.angle_gamma   90.00
#
_symmetry.space_group_name_H-M   'P 1'
#
loop_
_entity.id
_entity.type
_entity.pdbx_description
1 polymer ?
#
loop_
_entity_poly.entity_id
_entity_poly.type
_entity_poly.pdbx_seq_one_letter_code
_entity_poly.pdbx_strand_id
1 'polypeptide(L)'
;MIGLWAYSNSQYFDNNLIGTINLYEIMTKYNCKKMVFLSSVTVYGQPEKIPCVEDFELKVMNPYVCFEMLLDMSVSISHST
;
A
#
# COMPACT_ATOMS: atom_id res chain seq x y z
N MET A 1 -17.32 -19.25 -3.66
CA MET A 1 -16.56 -19.64 -2.46
C MET A 1 -15.08 -19.40 -2.77
N ILE A 2 -14.57 -18.20 -2.50
CA ILE A 2 -13.16 -17.83 -2.74
C ILE A 2 -12.48 -17.85 -1.37
N GLY A 3 -11.86 -18.98 -1.04
CA GLY A 3 -11.01 -19.10 0.15
C GLY A 3 -9.57 -18.86 -0.25
N LEU A 4 -8.96 -17.76 0.20
CA LEU A 4 -7.52 -17.50 0.09
C LEU A 4 -7.01 -16.34 0.99
N TRP A 5 -7.71 -15.97 2.07
CA TRP A 5 -7.33 -14.81 2.89
C TRP A 5 -7.27 -15.14 4.38
N ALA A 6 -6.29 -15.94 4.75
CA ALA A 6 -5.79 -15.96 6.12
C ALA A 6 -4.28 -16.23 6.06
N TYR A 7 -3.56 -15.39 5.31
CA TYR A 7 -2.12 -15.26 5.56
C TYR A 7 -1.95 -14.85 7.01
N SER A 8 -1.01 -15.47 7.73
CA SER A 8 -0.64 -14.98 9.05
C SER A 8 -0.15 -13.53 8.87
N ASN A 9 -0.49 -12.62 9.81
CA ASN A 9 -0.08 -11.21 9.72
C ASN A 9 1.41 -11.08 9.35
N SER A 10 2.27 -11.93 9.94
CA SER A 10 3.71 -11.97 9.65
C SER A 10 4.02 -12.21 8.18
N GLN A 11 3.45 -13.24 7.55
CA GLN A 11 3.73 -13.56 6.15
C GLN A 11 3.25 -12.46 5.20
N TYR A 12 2.17 -11.76 5.55
CA TYR A 12 1.72 -10.61 4.76
C TYR A 12 2.70 -9.45 4.85
N PHE A 13 3.20 -9.13 6.06
CA PHE A 13 4.25 -8.13 6.23
C PHE A 13 5.52 -8.54 5.47
N ASP A 14 5.97 -9.78 5.57
CA ASP A 14 7.16 -10.24 4.86
C ASP A 14 7.03 -10.07 3.34
N ASN A 15 5.88 -10.44 2.77
CA ASN A 15 5.68 -10.36 1.33
C ASN A 15 5.49 -8.92 0.82
N ASN A 16 4.67 -8.12 1.50
CA ASN A 16 4.26 -6.82 0.97
C ASN A 16 5.10 -5.66 1.49
N LEU A 17 5.60 -5.73 2.73
CA LEU A 17 6.53 -4.74 3.27
C LEU A 17 7.96 -5.03 2.81
N ILE A 18 8.53 -6.17 3.20
CA ILE A 18 9.93 -6.48 2.88
C ILE A 18 10.12 -6.68 1.38
N GLY A 19 9.15 -7.31 0.70
CA GLY A 19 9.15 -7.43 -0.75
C GLY A 19 9.17 -6.09 -1.49
N THR A 20 8.36 -5.11 -1.04
CA THR A 20 8.34 -3.77 -1.64
C THR A 20 9.64 -3.01 -1.41
N ILE A 21 10.23 -3.07 -0.20
CA ILE A 21 11.54 -2.45 0.07
C ILE A 21 12.61 -3.02 -0.85
N ASN A 22 12.71 -4.35 -0.94
CA ASN A 22 13.69 -5.01 -1.80
C ASN A 22 13.51 -4.60 -3.28
N LEU A 23 12.26 -4.47 -3.73
CA LEU A 23 11.96 -4.00 -5.08
C LEU A 23 12.44 -2.56 -5.29
N TYR A 24 12.17 -1.65 -4.35
CA TYR A 24 12.65 -0.27 -4.42
C TYR A 24 14.17 -0.16 -4.49
N GLU A 25 14.90 -0.95 -3.70
CA GLU A 25 16.37 -0.98 -3.73
C GLU A 25 16.89 -1.38 -5.12
N ILE A 26 16.31 -2.43 -5.71
CA ILE A 26 16.66 -2.90 -7.06
C ILE A 26 16.26 -1.87 -8.12
N MET A 27 15.06 -1.30 -8.03
CA MET A 27 14.61 -0.25 -8.95
C MET A 27 15.55 0.96 -8.92
N THR A 28 16.00 1.36 -7.73
CA THR A 28 17.01 2.42 -7.56
C THR A 28 18.32 2.05 -8.23
N LYS A 29 18.81 0.82 -8.01
CA LYS A 29 20.05 0.32 -8.63
C LYS A 29 20.01 0.32 -10.15
N TYR A 30 18.86 0.02 -10.76
CA TYR A 30 18.68 -0.01 -12.21
C TYR A 30 18.03 1.24 -12.79
N ASN A 31 17.90 2.32 -11.99
CA ASN A 31 17.30 3.60 -12.40
C ASN A 31 15.88 3.44 -13.00
N CYS A 32 15.11 2.49 -12.48
CA CYS A 32 13.71 2.28 -12.83
C CYS A 32 12.84 3.26 -12.03
N LYS A 33 12.26 4.26 -12.72
CA LYS A 33 11.52 5.37 -12.07
C LYS A 33 10.00 5.18 -12.02
N LYS A 34 9.48 4.13 -12.65
CA LYS A 34 8.03 3.94 -12.78
C LYS A 34 7.61 2.70 -12.00
N MET A 35 6.72 2.89 -11.04
CA MET A 35 6.12 1.83 -10.24
C MET A 35 4.61 2.05 -10.16
N VAL A 36 3.84 1.02 -10.47
CA VAL A 36 2.40 1.01 -10.18
C VAL A 36 2.22 0.21 -8.91
N PHE A 37 1.82 0.89 -7.84
CA PHE A 37 1.53 0.27 -6.55
C PHE A 37 0.03 -0.02 -6.44
N LEU A 38 -0.31 -1.21 -5.96
CA LEU A 38 -1.69 -1.65 -5.74
C LEU A 38 -2.09 -1.32 -4.30
N SER A 39 -2.63 -0.12 -4.10
CA SER A 39 -3.19 0.31 -2.82
C SER A 39 -4.56 -0.32 -2.57
N SER A 40 -4.96 -0.46 -1.31
CA SER A 40 -6.22 -1.08 -0.90
C SER A 40 -7.21 -0.06 -0.35
N VAL A 41 -8.50 -0.22 -0.67
CA VAL A 41 -9.62 0.65 -0.20
C VAL A 41 -9.74 0.66 1.34
N THR A 42 -9.12 -0.29 2.04
CA THR A 42 -9.09 -0.35 3.51
C THR A 42 -8.48 0.91 4.15
N VAL A 43 -7.70 1.70 3.41
CA VAL A 43 -7.13 2.98 3.88
C VAL A 43 -8.20 4.04 4.19
N TYR A 44 -9.40 3.93 3.63
CA TYR A 44 -10.50 4.87 3.86
C TYR A 44 -11.43 4.45 5.02
N GLY A 45 -11.21 3.28 5.62
CA GLY A 45 -12.09 2.76 6.69
C GLY A 45 -13.53 2.51 6.21
N GLN A 46 -14.52 2.93 6.99
CA GLN A 46 -15.93 2.95 6.54
C GLN A 46 -16.26 4.31 5.90
N PRO A 47 -16.59 4.37 4.60
CA PRO A 47 -16.89 5.61 3.92
C PRO A 47 -18.25 6.16 4.37
N GLU A 48 -18.30 7.44 4.73
CA GLU A 48 -19.56 8.13 5.11
C GLU A 48 -20.45 8.43 3.90
N LYS A 49 -19.87 8.42 2.68
CA LYS A 49 -20.57 8.73 1.43
C LYS A 49 -20.10 7.79 0.31
N ILE A 50 -21.01 7.43 -0.59
CA ILE A 50 -20.76 6.58 -1.75
C ILE A 50 -21.15 7.37 -3.02
N PRO A 51 -20.34 7.35 -4.10
CA PRO A 51 -19.08 6.61 -4.27
C PRO A 51 -17.95 7.18 -3.41
N CYS A 52 -17.07 6.28 -2.93
CA CYS A 52 -15.82 6.65 -2.28
C CYS A 52 -14.88 7.21 -3.33
N VAL A 53 -14.41 8.45 -3.15
CA VAL A 53 -13.43 9.09 -4.04
C VAL A 53 -12.11 9.28 -3.29
N GLU A 54 -11.03 9.50 -4.03
CA GLU A 54 -9.66 9.55 -3.53
C GLU A 54 -9.41 10.70 -2.54
N ASP A 55 -10.27 11.73 -2.53
CA ASP A 55 -10.22 12.85 -1.58
C ASP A 55 -10.74 12.51 -0.17
N PHE A 56 -11.11 11.25 0.08
CA PHE A 56 -11.63 10.82 1.38
C PHE A 56 -10.53 10.81 2.44
N GLU A 57 -10.93 11.10 3.69
CA GLU A 57 -9.99 11.10 4.81
C GLU A 57 -9.40 9.70 5.02
N LEU A 58 -8.07 9.65 5.06
CA LEU A 58 -7.30 8.45 5.36
C LEU A 58 -7.44 8.09 6.85
N LYS A 59 -7.93 6.89 7.16
CA LYS A 59 -8.11 6.41 8.54
C LYS A 59 -7.20 5.22 8.84
N VAL A 60 -6.23 5.41 9.74
CA VAL A 60 -5.36 4.33 10.22
C VAL A 60 -6.12 3.45 11.21
N MET A 61 -6.73 2.38 10.70
CA MET A 61 -7.55 1.47 11.51
C MET A 61 -6.74 0.36 12.18
N ASN A 62 -5.54 0.06 11.67
CA ASN A 62 -4.64 -0.94 12.23
C ASN A 62 -3.19 -0.69 11.73
N PRO A 63 -2.17 -1.35 12.31
CA PRO A 63 -0.78 -1.19 11.88
C PRO A 63 -0.51 -1.53 10.41
N TYR A 64 -1.31 -2.43 9.82
CA TYR A 64 -1.24 -2.77 8.40
C TYR A 64 -1.62 -1.56 7.53
N VAL A 65 -2.70 -0.87 7.87
CA VAL A 65 -3.20 0.28 7.10
C VAL A 65 -2.21 1.44 7.21
N CYS A 66 -1.58 1.60 8.39
CA CYS A 66 -0.49 2.56 8.58
C CYS A 66 0.66 2.32 7.59
N PHE A 67 1.04 1.06 7.41
CA PHE A 67 2.13 0.70 6.52
C PHE A 67 1.79 0.89 5.03
N GLU A 68 0.60 0.45 4.61
CA GLU A 68 0.10 0.68 3.24
C GLU A 68 0.07 2.18 2.90
N MET A 69 -0.39 3.03 3.83
CA MET A 69 -0.37 4.49 3.64
C MET A 69 1.04 5.04 3.49
N LEU A 70 2.02 4.56 4.28
CA LEU A 70 3.41 4.98 4.16
C LEU A 70 4.00 4.62 2.80
N LEU A 71 3.71 3.42 2.29
CA LEU A 71 4.13 3.00 0.96
C LEU A 71 3.49 3.87 -0.13
N ASP A 72 2.18 4.11 -0.06
CA ASP A 72 1.46 4.92 -1.05
C ASP A 72 2.01 6.36 -1.12
N MET A 73 2.30 6.96 0.04
CA MET A 73 2.99 8.25 0.13
C MET A 73 4.38 8.21 -0.51
N SER A 74 5.16 7.15 -0.27
CA SER A 74 6.51 7.02 -0.86
C SER A 74 6.48 6.91 -2.39
N VAL A 75 5.52 6.16 -2.95
CA VAL A 75 5.27 6.06 -4.39
C VAL A 75 4.91 7.44 -4.94
N SER A 76 3.97 8.13 -4.29
CA SER A 76 3.49 9.44 -4.69
C SER A 76 4.62 10.49 -4.72
N ILE A 77 5.46 10.52 -3.69
CA ILE A 77 6.63 11.42 -3.64
C ILE A 77 7.58 11.13 -4.81
N SER A 78 7.88 9.85 -5.07
CA SER A 78 8.79 9.46 -6.16
C SER A 78 8.29 9.82 -7.56
N HIS A 79 6.98 9.96 -7.78
CA HIS A 79 6.41 10.41 -9.05
C HIS A 79 6.33 11.94 -9.17
N SER A 80 6.45 12.67 -8.05
CA SER A 80 6.41 14.14 -8.02
C SER A 80 7.78 14.81 -8.18
N THR A 81 8.88 14.05 -8.13
CA THR A 81 10.28 14.48 -8.32
C THR A 81 10.86 14.02 -9.65
#